data_AF-A0A8H6ZUR7-F1
#
_entry.id   AF-A0A8H6ZUR7-F1
#
_cell.length_a   1.000
_cell.length_b   1.000
_cell.length_c   1.000
_cell.angle_alpha   90.00
_cell.angle_beta   90.00
_cell.angle_gamma   90.00
#
_symmetry.space_group_name_H-M   'P 1'
#
loop_
_entity.id
_entity.type
_entity.pdbx_description
1 polymer ?
#
loop_
_entity_poly.entity_id
_entity_poly.type
_entity_poly.pdbx_seq_one_letter_code
_entity_poly.pdbx_strand_id
1 'polypeptide(L)'
;MSMKIYPSEDIAALKPYTYYASAGYCKPEDTLTWKCGENCEANAQFQPFASGGDGNATQYWYAGYDPKIDSVIVGHQGADINLEHVIMTVMDIDIVDPDPVMFPGMIKKGVAMHAGFMRAHASSAADVMAAVKQATEKHNTKNVTFVGHSLGAALGSLDAVQLSLQDPSLNIRVIGYGMPRVGNTAFADYIDEKIKVTRINNKLDPIPIVPPTEYGYYHPSGEIHILETGDWVPTGQESNDGTCSAGAVEHMFAGAITDHSGPYDGVVFGCGPSTLADILSPADSDSTPQGEINASTPEVPKLVEQDPAGSSHIFSTKDSEL
;
A
#
# COMPACT_ATOMS: atom_id res chain seq x y z
N MET A 1 -24.66 20.40 -17.61
CA MET A 1 -24.29 19.08 -18.17
C MET A 1 -24.80 18.03 -17.20
N SER A 2 -25.45 16.97 -17.67
CA SER A 2 -25.83 15.86 -16.79
C SER A 2 -24.58 15.09 -16.39
N MET A 3 -24.38 14.89 -15.10
CA MET A 3 -23.27 14.10 -14.56
C MET A 3 -23.39 12.66 -15.05
N LYS A 4 -22.31 12.09 -15.59
CA LYS A 4 -22.30 10.70 -16.06
C LYS A 4 -22.20 9.81 -14.82
N ILE A 5 -23.23 9.00 -14.59
CA ILE A 5 -23.22 8.00 -13.51
C ILE A 5 -22.59 6.72 -14.05
N TYR A 6 -21.74 6.07 -13.25
CA TYR A 6 -21.13 4.79 -13.56
C TYR A 6 -22.22 3.69 -13.53
N PRO A 7 -22.38 2.88 -14.59
CA PRO A 7 -23.47 1.91 -14.66
C PRO A 7 -23.40 0.85 -13.55
N SER A 8 -24.55 0.43 -13.03
CA SER A 8 -24.64 -0.54 -11.92
C SER A 8 -23.97 -1.88 -12.24
N GLU A 9 -24.05 -2.32 -13.49
CA GLU A 9 -23.40 -3.53 -14.00
C GLU A 9 -21.87 -3.42 -13.98
N ASP A 10 -21.33 -2.23 -14.25
CA ASP A 10 -19.90 -1.97 -14.22
C ASP A 10 -19.39 -1.88 -12.77
N ILE A 11 -20.19 -1.33 -11.84
CA ILE A 11 -19.91 -1.37 -10.40
C ILE A 11 -19.88 -2.83 -9.92
N ALA A 12 -20.88 -3.63 -10.28
CA ALA A 12 -20.96 -5.05 -9.91
C ALA A 12 -19.77 -5.86 -10.47
N ALA A 13 -19.23 -5.49 -11.63
CA ALA A 13 -18.04 -6.11 -12.21
C ALA A 13 -16.75 -5.80 -11.43
N LEU A 14 -16.71 -4.72 -10.62
CA LEU A 14 -15.59 -4.37 -9.76
C LEU A 14 -15.60 -5.14 -8.43
N LYS A 15 -16.78 -5.63 -8.01
CA LYS A 15 -16.98 -6.29 -6.71
C LYS A 15 -16.02 -7.44 -6.39
N PRO A 16 -15.69 -8.37 -7.33
CA PRO A 16 -14.68 -9.39 -7.08
C PRO A 16 -13.33 -8.80 -6.66
N TYR A 17 -12.91 -7.71 -7.30
CA TYR A 17 -11.66 -7.01 -7.01
C TYR A 17 -11.68 -6.25 -5.68
N THR A 18 -12.87 -5.81 -5.23
CA THR A 18 -13.03 -5.23 -3.90
C THR A 18 -12.76 -6.29 -2.83
N TYR A 19 -13.30 -7.50 -2.98
CA TYR A 19 -12.99 -8.60 -2.05
C TYR A 19 -11.53 -9.06 -2.14
N TYR A 20 -10.92 -9.06 -3.34
CA TYR A 20 -9.48 -9.30 -3.47
C TYR A 20 -8.65 -8.25 -2.73
N ALA A 21 -8.94 -6.95 -2.89
CA ALA A 21 -8.25 -5.91 -2.15
C ALA A 21 -8.44 -6.07 -0.62
N SER A 22 -9.63 -6.47 -0.17
CA SER A 22 -9.92 -6.73 1.25
C SER A 22 -9.18 -7.94 1.80
N ALA A 23 -9.04 -9.02 1.01
CA ALA A 23 -8.22 -10.17 1.37
C ALA A 23 -6.74 -9.80 1.61
N GLY A 24 -6.26 -8.66 1.10
CA GLY A 24 -4.91 -8.15 1.37
C GLY A 24 -4.64 -7.86 2.84
N TYR A 25 -5.69 -7.69 3.66
CA TYR A 25 -5.60 -7.53 5.11
C TYR A 25 -5.48 -8.84 5.89
N CYS A 26 -5.67 -9.98 5.22
CA CYS A 26 -5.62 -11.28 5.86
C CYS A 26 -4.20 -11.83 5.93
N LYS A 27 -3.95 -12.63 6.96
CA LYS A 27 -2.62 -13.17 7.21
C LYS A 27 -2.19 -14.12 6.07
N PRO A 28 -0.88 -14.22 5.80
CA PRO A 28 -0.37 -15.07 4.72
C PRO A 28 -0.78 -16.54 4.82
N GLU A 29 -0.90 -17.09 6.04
CA GLU A 29 -1.39 -18.46 6.24
C GLU A 29 -2.83 -18.67 5.72
N ASP A 30 -3.68 -17.64 5.80
CA ASP A 30 -5.07 -17.70 5.40
C ASP A 30 -5.21 -17.44 3.90
N THR A 31 -4.50 -16.47 3.35
CA THR A 31 -4.53 -16.16 1.90
C THR A 31 -3.80 -17.22 1.08
N LEU A 32 -2.74 -17.86 1.58
CA LEU A 32 -2.07 -18.96 0.89
C LEU A 32 -2.94 -20.21 0.78
N THR A 33 -3.83 -20.42 1.76
CA THR A 33 -4.80 -21.54 1.74
C THR A 33 -6.19 -21.13 1.23
N TRP A 34 -6.37 -19.85 0.92
CA TRP A 34 -7.63 -19.20 0.54
C TRP A 34 -8.79 -19.44 1.51
N LYS A 35 -8.53 -19.28 2.82
CA LYS A 35 -9.47 -19.52 3.93
C LYS A 35 -9.64 -18.29 4.82
N CYS A 36 -9.95 -17.15 4.21
CA CYS A 36 -10.00 -15.84 4.86
C CYS A 36 -11.43 -15.27 5.02
N GLY A 37 -12.41 -16.14 5.25
CA GLY A 37 -13.82 -15.77 5.41
C GLY A 37 -14.46 -15.20 4.14
N GLU A 38 -15.36 -14.24 4.32
CA GLU A 38 -16.17 -13.64 3.23
C GLU A 38 -15.31 -13.16 2.06
N ASN A 39 -14.14 -12.58 2.34
CA ASN A 39 -13.19 -12.11 1.32
C ASN A 39 -12.77 -13.23 0.35
N CYS A 40 -12.45 -14.41 0.87
CA CYS A 40 -12.03 -15.56 0.07
C CYS A 40 -13.25 -16.28 -0.55
N GLU A 41 -14.36 -16.37 0.19
CA GLU A 41 -15.60 -17.02 -0.27
C GLU A 41 -16.22 -16.31 -1.47
N ALA A 42 -16.13 -14.97 -1.52
CA ALA A 42 -16.58 -14.16 -2.66
C ALA A 42 -15.83 -14.49 -3.97
N ASN A 43 -14.63 -15.06 -3.87
CA ASN A 43 -13.77 -15.46 -4.98
C ASN A 43 -13.27 -16.91 -4.80
N ALA A 44 -14.17 -17.84 -4.45
CA ALA A 44 -13.81 -19.21 -4.08
C ALA A 44 -13.05 -20.00 -5.18
N GLN A 45 -13.12 -19.56 -6.44
CA GLN A 45 -12.39 -20.15 -7.56
C GLN A 45 -10.90 -19.81 -7.60
N PHE A 46 -10.46 -18.83 -6.82
CA PHE A 46 -9.08 -18.36 -6.84
C PHE A 46 -8.09 -19.45 -6.43
N GLN A 47 -6.98 -19.51 -7.14
CA GLN A 47 -5.92 -20.49 -6.93
C GLN A 47 -4.70 -19.75 -6.39
N PRO A 48 -4.55 -19.64 -5.06
CA PRO A 48 -3.39 -18.98 -4.47
C PRO A 48 -2.10 -19.69 -4.90
N PHE A 49 -1.06 -18.91 -5.14
CA PHE A 49 0.25 -19.39 -5.56
C PHE A 49 1.31 -19.09 -4.49
N ALA A 50 1.34 -17.88 -3.98
CA ALA A 50 2.25 -17.43 -2.93
C ALA A 50 1.59 -16.37 -2.05
N SER A 51 2.03 -16.26 -0.81
CA SER A 51 1.70 -15.15 0.08
C SER A 51 2.85 -14.92 1.07
N GLY A 52 3.00 -13.70 1.54
CA GLY A 52 4.06 -13.31 2.46
C GLY A 52 3.81 -11.96 3.12
N GLY A 53 4.85 -11.43 3.77
CA GLY A 53 4.77 -10.26 4.63
C GLY A 53 4.50 -10.63 6.09
N ASP A 54 4.76 -9.68 6.98
CA ASP A 54 4.51 -9.79 8.42
C ASP A 54 3.42 -8.82 8.92
N GLY A 55 2.97 -7.94 8.02
CA GLY A 55 1.95 -6.93 8.28
C GLY A 55 2.46 -5.72 9.05
N ASN A 56 3.78 -5.61 9.18
CA ASN A 56 4.46 -4.54 9.88
C ASN A 56 5.59 -3.98 9.00
N ALA A 57 6.79 -4.56 9.08
CA ALA A 57 7.93 -4.13 8.28
C ALA A 57 7.72 -4.42 6.78
N THR A 58 7.03 -5.53 6.48
CA THR A 58 6.61 -5.91 5.13
C THR A 58 5.11 -6.13 5.14
N GLN A 59 4.39 -5.31 4.38
CA GLN A 59 2.94 -5.43 4.22
C GLN A 59 2.57 -6.84 3.74
N TYR A 60 1.43 -7.36 4.20
CA TYR A 60 0.93 -8.62 3.66
C TYR A 60 0.74 -8.50 2.15
N TRP A 61 1.04 -9.57 1.44
CA TRP A 61 0.78 -9.68 0.02
C TRP A 61 0.45 -11.11 -0.34
N TYR A 62 -0.30 -11.28 -1.43
CA TYR A 62 -0.55 -12.60 -2.01
C TYR A 62 -0.60 -12.50 -3.53
N ALA A 63 -0.30 -13.61 -4.19
CA ALA A 63 -0.41 -13.76 -5.63
C ALA A 63 -1.05 -15.12 -5.96
N GLY A 64 -1.88 -15.16 -6.99
CA GLY A 64 -2.54 -16.39 -7.45
C GLY A 64 -3.30 -16.17 -8.74
N TYR A 65 -3.97 -17.20 -9.24
CA TYR A 65 -4.69 -17.16 -10.51
C TYR A 65 -6.20 -17.28 -10.31
N ASP A 66 -6.96 -16.39 -10.94
CA ASP A 66 -8.41 -16.52 -11.06
C ASP A 66 -8.78 -17.05 -12.46
N PRO A 67 -9.29 -18.30 -12.59
CA PRO A 67 -9.70 -18.86 -13.87
C PRO A 67 -10.96 -18.22 -14.46
N LYS A 68 -11.79 -17.55 -13.66
CA LYS A 68 -13.05 -16.93 -14.13
C LYS A 68 -12.80 -15.67 -14.94
N ILE A 69 -11.78 -14.91 -14.58
CA ILE A 69 -11.38 -13.66 -15.24
C ILE A 69 -10.07 -13.79 -16.02
N ASP A 70 -9.49 -14.99 -16.05
CA ASP A 70 -8.20 -15.31 -16.67
C ASP A 70 -7.11 -14.28 -16.33
N SER A 71 -6.80 -14.12 -15.04
CA SER A 71 -5.80 -13.17 -14.58
C SER A 71 -5.03 -13.72 -13.38
N VAL A 72 -3.73 -13.46 -13.37
CA VAL A 72 -3.00 -13.45 -12.10
C VAL A 72 -3.48 -12.24 -11.29
N ILE A 73 -3.84 -12.45 -10.03
CA ILE A 73 -4.22 -11.40 -9.08
C ILE A 73 -3.13 -11.30 -8.04
N VAL A 74 -2.71 -10.07 -7.78
CA VAL A 74 -1.80 -9.74 -6.68
C VAL A 74 -2.48 -8.74 -5.78
N GLY A 75 -2.60 -9.06 -4.49
CA GLY A 75 -3.18 -8.17 -3.49
C GLY A 75 -2.15 -7.74 -2.46
N HIS A 76 -2.18 -6.46 -2.06
CA HIS A 76 -1.34 -5.90 -1.00
C HIS A 76 -2.18 -5.31 0.14
N GLN A 77 -1.69 -5.48 1.37
CA GLN A 77 -2.22 -4.84 2.56
C GLN A 77 -2.05 -3.31 2.51
N GLY A 78 -3.03 -2.59 3.02
CA GLY A 78 -2.84 -1.19 3.42
C GLY A 78 -2.23 -1.07 4.82
N ALA A 79 -1.92 0.15 5.24
CA ALA A 79 -1.46 0.40 6.61
C ALA A 79 -2.61 0.28 7.63
N ASP A 80 -2.27 0.07 8.90
CA ASP A 80 -3.22 0.26 10.01
C ASP A 80 -3.72 1.70 10.00
N ILE A 81 -5.04 1.87 9.90
CA ILE A 81 -5.74 3.13 9.64
C ILE A 81 -5.84 4.09 10.83
N ASN A 82 -4.92 3.99 11.80
CA ASN A 82 -4.83 5.02 12.83
C ASN A 82 -4.27 6.30 12.21
N LEU A 83 -4.91 7.43 12.50
CA LEU A 83 -4.59 8.74 11.91
C LEU A 83 -3.09 9.08 12.06
N GLU A 84 -2.45 8.66 13.13
CA GLU A 84 -1.01 8.83 13.35
C GLU A 84 -0.14 8.04 12.35
N HIS A 85 -0.44 6.76 12.10
CA HIS A 85 0.29 5.95 11.12
C HIS A 85 0.05 6.41 9.68
N VAL A 86 -1.18 6.84 9.38
CA VAL A 86 -1.53 7.46 8.11
C VAL A 86 -0.72 8.73 7.89
N ILE A 87 -0.75 9.67 8.84
CA ILE A 87 -0.01 10.92 8.79
C ILE A 87 1.48 10.64 8.61
N MET A 88 2.07 9.71 9.37
CA MET A 88 3.49 9.39 9.26
C MET A 88 3.89 8.79 7.90
N THR A 89 2.99 8.04 7.26
CA THR A 89 3.27 7.36 5.99
C THR A 89 3.05 8.27 4.78
N VAL A 90 2.15 9.26 4.86
CA VAL A 90 1.78 10.14 3.71
C VAL A 90 2.27 11.58 3.84
N MET A 91 2.77 12.01 5.00
CA MET A 91 3.42 13.31 5.19
C MET A 91 4.93 13.27 4.94
N ASP A 92 5.52 12.09 4.71
CA ASP A 92 6.87 11.96 4.18
C ASP A 92 6.87 12.41 2.70
N ILE A 93 6.81 13.72 2.47
CA ILE A 93 6.68 14.31 1.12
C ILE A 93 7.92 14.10 0.24
N ASP A 94 8.94 13.40 0.71
CA ASP A 94 10.18 13.15 -0.01
C ASP A 94 9.92 12.33 -1.27
N ILE A 95 10.06 13.00 -2.42
CA ILE A 95 10.04 12.40 -3.73
C ILE A 95 11.48 12.18 -4.20
N VAL A 96 11.81 10.95 -4.60
CA VAL A 96 13.18 10.58 -4.95
C VAL A 96 13.23 9.82 -6.27
N ASP A 97 14.41 9.82 -6.88
CA ASP A 97 14.68 9.02 -8.08
C ASP A 97 14.47 7.53 -7.79
N PRO A 98 13.85 6.77 -8.72
CA PRO A 98 13.62 5.37 -8.51
C PRO A 98 14.91 4.55 -8.61
N ASP A 99 14.94 3.42 -7.89
CA ASP A 99 16.05 2.47 -7.98
C ASP A 99 16.27 2.04 -9.45
N PRO A 100 17.47 2.22 -10.02
CA PRO A 100 17.70 1.99 -11.45
C PRO A 100 17.76 0.50 -11.83
N VAL A 101 17.85 -0.41 -10.85
CA VAL A 101 17.79 -1.86 -11.06
C VAL A 101 16.33 -2.32 -11.13
N MET A 102 15.49 -1.86 -10.20
CA MET A 102 14.06 -2.20 -10.20
C MET A 102 13.28 -1.46 -11.31
N PHE A 103 13.65 -0.20 -11.58
CA PHE A 103 12.95 0.68 -12.52
C PHE A 103 13.87 1.21 -13.63
N PRO A 104 14.47 0.33 -14.45
CA PRO A 104 15.46 0.73 -15.43
C PRO A 104 14.90 1.76 -16.42
N GLY A 105 15.63 2.86 -16.59
CA GLY A 105 15.30 3.93 -17.54
C GLY A 105 14.30 4.97 -17.05
N MET A 106 13.69 4.80 -15.87
CA MET A 106 12.68 5.74 -15.34
C MET A 106 13.27 7.10 -14.97
N ILE A 107 14.47 7.15 -14.39
CA ILE A 107 15.18 8.41 -14.10
C ILE A 107 15.34 9.26 -15.38
N LYS A 108 15.66 8.63 -16.53
CA LYS A 108 15.81 9.34 -17.81
C LYS A 108 14.48 9.90 -18.35
N LYS A 109 13.36 9.35 -17.91
CA LYS A 109 12.01 9.85 -18.23
C LYS A 109 11.54 10.94 -17.25
N GLY A 110 12.37 11.30 -16.27
CA GLY A 110 12.02 12.28 -15.23
C GLY A 110 11.04 11.73 -14.20
N VAL A 111 10.85 10.40 -14.13
CA VAL A 111 9.99 9.75 -13.14
C VAL A 111 10.65 9.85 -11.76
N ALA A 112 9.90 10.33 -10.78
CA ALA A 112 10.26 10.32 -9.37
C ALA A 112 9.06 9.82 -8.56
N MET A 113 9.34 9.13 -7.45
CA MET A 113 8.33 8.42 -6.66
C MET A 113 8.52 8.70 -5.16
N HIS A 114 7.45 8.53 -4.38
CA HIS A 114 7.47 8.69 -2.94
C HIS A 114 8.49 7.74 -2.28
N ALA A 115 9.42 8.28 -1.50
CA ALA A 115 10.51 7.51 -0.90
C ALA A 115 10.00 6.39 0.02
N GLY A 116 8.98 6.67 0.83
CA GLY A 116 8.37 5.68 1.73
C GLY A 116 7.72 4.51 0.98
N PHE A 117 7.04 4.80 -0.14
CA PHE A 117 6.37 3.75 -0.91
C PHE A 117 7.38 2.88 -1.65
N MET A 118 8.45 3.47 -2.18
CA MET A 118 9.54 2.69 -2.77
C MET A 118 10.23 1.78 -1.76
N ARG A 119 10.48 2.26 -0.53
CA ARG A 119 11.04 1.42 0.54
C ARG A 119 10.12 0.25 0.88
N ALA A 120 8.82 0.51 1.03
CA ALA A 120 7.83 -0.53 1.34
C ALA A 120 7.62 -1.52 0.18
N HIS A 121 7.67 -1.06 -1.07
CA HIS A 121 7.63 -1.92 -2.24
C HIS A 121 8.86 -2.82 -2.32
N ALA A 122 10.06 -2.26 -2.11
CA ALA A 122 11.32 -2.99 -2.19
C ALA A 122 11.41 -4.19 -1.23
N SER A 123 10.70 -4.17 -0.10
CA SER A 123 10.74 -5.27 0.87
C SER A 123 10.01 -6.54 0.40
N SER A 124 9.15 -6.45 -0.60
CA SER A 124 8.39 -7.60 -1.15
C SER A 124 8.52 -7.79 -2.67
N ALA A 125 9.02 -6.79 -3.41
CA ALA A 125 9.05 -6.77 -4.87
C ALA A 125 9.70 -8.02 -5.50
N ALA A 126 10.81 -8.51 -4.95
CA ALA A 126 11.48 -9.69 -5.50
C ALA A 126 10.60 -10.96 -5.45
N ASP A 127 9.92 -11.18 -4.31
CA ASP A 127 9.06 -12.33 -4.12
C ASP A 127 7.76 -12.22 -4.91
N VAL A 128 7.18 -11.00 -4.96
CA VAL A 128 5.97 -10.71 -5.74
C VAL A 128 6.23 -10.92 -7.23
N MET A 129 7.30 -10.36 -7.79
CA MET A 129 7.66 -10.55 -9.21
C MET A 129 7.94 -12.02 -9.53
N ALA A 130 8.60 -12.75 -8.63
CA ALA A 130 8.85 -14.18 -8.80
C ALA A 130 7.53 -15.00 -8.79
N ALA A 131 6.58 -14.65 -7.93
CA ALA A 131 5.28 -15.29 -7.87
C ALA A 131 4.44 -14.99 -9.12
N VAL A 132 4.41 -13.73 -9.59
CA VAL A 132 3.71 -13.33 -10.82
C VAL A 132 4.27 -14.08 -12.03
N LYS A 133 5.61 -14.12 -12.18
CA LYS A 133 6.25 -14.84 -13.27
C LYS A 133 5.87 -16.32 -13.28
N GLN A 134 5.95 -16.99 -12.13
CA GLN A 134 5.60 -18.41 -12.05
C GLN A 134 4.11 -18.66 -12.30
N ALA A 135 3.22 -17.81 -11.79
CA ALA A 135 1.79 -17.95 -11.98
C ALA A 135 1.38 -17.71 -13.45
N THR A 136 1.92 -16.68 -14.10
CA THR A 136 1.66 -16.39 -15.53
C THR A 136 2.16 -17.53 -16.42
N GLU A 137 3.36 -18.07 -16.16
CA GLU A 137 3.90 -19.22 -16.89
C GLU A 137 3.07 -20.51 -16.67
N LYS A 138 2.70 -20.81 -15.43
CA LYS A 138 1.93 -22.00 -15.07
C LYS A 138 0.55 -22.03 -15.73
N HIS A 139 -0.11 -20.88 -15.80
CA HIS A 139 -1.47 -20.76 -16.33
C HIS A 139 -1.53 -20.30 -17.79
N ASN A 140 -0.37 -20.02 -18.41
CA ASN A 140 -0.25 -19.50 -19.77
C ASN A 140 -1.16 -18.27 -20.01
N THR A 141 -1.26 -17.40 -19.01
CA THR A 141 -2.05 -16.17 -19.07
C THR A 141 -1.13 -14.97 -19.30
N LYS A 142 -1.69 -13.93 -19.93
CA LYS A 142 -1.00 -12.64 -20.12
C LYS A 142 -1.57 -11.53 -19.25
N ASN A 143 -2.63 -11.79 -18.50
CA ASN A 143 -3.28 -10.76 -17.70
C ASN A 143 -2.78 -10.81 -16.26
N VAL A 144 -2.35 -9.66 -15.75
CA VAL A 144 -1.97 -9.47 -14.35
C VAL A 144 -2.73 -8.27 -13.82
N THR A 145 -3.46 -8.47 -12.73
CA THR A 145 -4.18 -7.39 -12.04
C THR A 145 -3.64 -7.24 -10.63
N PHE A 146 -3.10 -6.07 -10.33
CA PHE A 146 -2.77 -5.66 -8.98
C PHE A 146 -4.00 -5.01 -8.35
N VAL A 147 -4.27 -5.38 -7.10
CA VAL A 147 -5.34 -4.79 -6.29
C VAL A 147 -4.78 -4.38 -4.94
N GLY A 148 -5.38 -3.35 -4.36
CA GLY A 148 -5.01 -2.93 -3.02
C GLY A 148 -5.85 -1.76 -2.55
N HIS A 149 -5.82 -1.54 -1.25
CA HIS A 149 -6.42 -0.38 -0.59
C HIS A 149 -5.33 0.44 0.09
N SER A 150 -5.47 1.76 0.14
CA SER A 150 -4.54 2.64 0.84
C SER A 150 -3.10 2.46 0.34
N LEU A 151 -2.13 2.29 1.26
CA LEU A 151 -0.75 1.91 0.96
C LEU A 151 -0.67 0.71 -0.01
N GLY A 152 -1.51 -0.31 0.11
CA GLY A 152 -1.49 -1.47 -0.76
C GLY A 152 -1.80 -1.14 -2.22
N ALA A 153 -2.64 -0.13 -2.47
CA ALA A 153 -2.88 0.37 -3.82
C ALA A 153 -1.64 1.07 -4.40
N ALA A 154 -0.92 1.82 -3.56
CA ALA A 154 0.34 2.45 -3.96
C ALA A 154 1.39 1.39 -4.31
N LEU A 155 1.56 0.35 -3.48
CA LEU A 155 2.48 -0.76 -3.74
C LEU A 155 2.14 -1.49 -5.05
N GLY A 156 0.87 -1.85 -5.24
CA GLY A 156 0.42 -2.50 -6.48
C GLY A 156 0.64 -1.65 -7.75
N SER A 157 0.62 -0.32 -7.64
CA SER A 157 0.97 0.56 -8.76
C SER A 157 2.47 0.56 -9.08
N LEU A 158 3.33 0.44 -8.06
CA LEU A 158 4.78 0.30 -8.22
C LEU A 158 5.13 -1.06 -8.81
N ASP A 159 4.50 -2.13 -8.35
CA ASP A 159 4.65 -3.48 -8.93
C ASP A 159 4.24 -3.48 -10.41
N ALA A 160 3.15 -2.81 -10.77
CA ALA A 160 2.69 -2.69 -12.14
C ALA A 160 3.72 -1.98 -13.03
N VAL A 161 4.33 -0.88 -12.55
CA VAL A 161 5.40 -0.19 -13.28
C VAL A 161 6.62 -1.09 -13.42
N GLN A 162 7.09 -1.72 -12.35
CA GLN A 162 8.23 -2.64 -12.41
C GLN A 162 7.96 -3.78 -13.40
N LEU A 163 6.80 -4.43 -13.30
CA LEU A 163 6.42 -5.54 -14.17
C LEU A 163 6.33 -5.10 -15.64
N SER A 164 5.82 -3.91 -15.92
CA SER A 164 5.73 -3.36 -17.29
C SER A 164 7.10 -3.19 -17.96
N LEU A 165 8.14 -2.94 -17.16
CA LEU A 165 9.53 -2.82 -17.62
C LEU A 165 10.18 -4.18 -17.82
N GLN A 166 9.83 -5.17 -16.98
CA GLN A 166 10.39 -6.52 -17.02
C GLN A 166 9.77 -7.38 -18.14
N ASP A 167 8.45 -7.31 -18.31
CA ASP A 167 7.72 -8.01 -19.38
C ASP A 167 6.65 -7.10 -20.02
N PRO A 168 7.04 -6.35 -21.06
CA PRO A 168 6.11 -5.50 -21.81
C PRO A 168 5.02 -6.27 -22.58
N SER A 169 5.06 -7.61 -22.61
CA SER A 169 4.05 -8.44 -23.28
C SER A 169 2.82 -8.73 -22.44
N LEU A 170 2.84 -8.39 -21.14
CA LEU A 170 1.73 -8.60 -20.21
C LEU A 170 0.70 -7.47 -20.32
N ASN A 171 -0.57 -7.85 -20.17
CA ASN A 171 -1.67 -6.92 -19.98
C ASN A 171 -1.78 -6.62 -18.49
N ILE A 172 -1.28 -5.44 -18.09
CA ILE A 172 -1.18 -5.06 -16.69
C ILE A 172 -2.33 -4.11 -16.32
N ARG A 173 -2.99 -4.41 -15.19
CA ARG A 173 -4.05 -3.58 -14.63
C ARG A 173 -3.81 -3.31 -13.15
N VAL A 174 -4.20 -2.13 -12.68
CA VAL A 174 -4.27 -1.78 -11.26
C VAL A 174 -5.71 -1.40 -10.93
N ILE A 175 -6.27 -1.98 -9.87
CA ILE A 175 -7.51 -1.52 -9.24
C ILE A 175 -7.18 -1.13 -7.80
N GLY A 176 -7.06 0.17 -7.57
CA GLY A 176 -6.73 0.74 -6.27
C GLY A 176 -7.94 1.38 -5.62
N TYR A 177 -8.03 1.27 -4.29
CA TYR A 177 -9.06 1.92 -3.48
C TYR A 177 -8.41 2.87 -2.48
N GLY A 178 -8.93 4.09 -2.35
CA GLY A 178 -8.35 5.09 -1.43
C GLY A 178 -6.85 5.31 -1.68
N MET A 179 -6.41 5.26 -2.94
CA MET A 179 -4.99 5.23 -3.30
C MET A 179 -4.35 6.61 -3.13
N PRO A 180 -3.26 6.78 -2.37
CA PRO A 180 -2.54 8.04 -2.29
C PRO A 180 -1.78 8.34 -3.60
N ARG A 181 -1.35 9.59 -3.80
CA ARG A 181 -0.47 9.94 -4.93
C ARG A 181 0.90 9.29 -4.74
N VAL A 182 1.38 8.58 -5.75
CA VAL A 182 2.57 7.70 -5.62
C VAL A 182 3.85 8.35 -6.16
N GLY A 183 3.73 9.25 -7.13
CA GLY A 183 4.88 9.89 -7.76
C GLY A 183 4.50 11.18 -8.47
N ASN A 184 5.43 11.69 -9.27
CA ASN A 184 5.24 12.94 -10.00
C ASN A 184 4.40 12.78 -11.28
N THR A 185 4.21 13.87 -12.01
CA THR A 185 3.49 13.87 -13.30
C THR A 185 4.09 12.86 -14.28
N ALA A 186 5.42 12.73 -14.37
CA ALA A 186 6.05 11.77 -15.27
C ALA A 186 5.74 10.30 -14.88
N PHE A 187 5.60 10.01 -13.57
CA PHE A 187 5.11 8.72 -13.09
C PHE A 187 3.66 8.48 -13.51
N ALA A 188 2.77 9.46 -13.30
CA ALA A 188 1.37 9.39 -13.68
C ALA A 188 1.20 9.18 -15.21
N ASP A 189 1.93 9.94 -16.01
CA ASP A 189 1.92 9.84 -17.48
C ASP A 189 2.41 8.47 -17.95
N TYR A 190 3.44 7.91 -17.31
CA TYR A 190 3.92 6.56 -17.63
C TYR A 190 2.84 5.50 -17.38
N ILE A 191 2.14 5.60 -16.24
CA ILE A 191 1.04 4.71 -15.92
C ILE A 191 -0.08 4.84 -16.95
N ASP A 192 -0.53 6.06 -17.26
CA ASP A 192 -1.59 6.30 -18.22
C ASP A 192 -1.23 5.79 -19.64
N GLU A 193 0.06 5.78 -19.99
CA GLU A 193 0.55 5.23 -21.26
C GLU A 193 0.57 3.69 -21.29
N LYS A 194 0.94 3.04 -20.17
CA LYS A 194 1.34 1.61 -20.17
C LYS A 194 0.40 0.68 -19.44
N ILE A 195 -0.37 1.17 -18.48
CA ILE A 195 -1.08 0.36 -17.50
C ILE A 195 -2.55 0.80 -17.47
N LYS A 196 -3.47 -0.16 -17.45
CA LYS A 196 -4.88 0.16 -17.21
C LYS A 196 -5.10 0.40 -15.72
N VAL A 197 -5.49 1.61 -15.33
CA VAL A 197 -5.73 1.93 -13.91
C VAL A 197 -7.20 2.27 -13.66
N THR A 198 -7.71 1.80 -12.52
CA THR A 198 -8.98 2.22 -11.96
C THR A 198 -8.74 2.56 -10.49
N ARG A 199 -8.97 3.83 -10.13
CA ARG A 199 -8.84 4.32 -8.75
C ARG A 199 -10.25 4.58 -8.21
N ILE A 200 -10.63 3.93 -7.13
CA ILE A 200 -11.96 4.07 -6.54
C ILE A 200 -11.80 4.81 -5.22
N ASN A 201 -12.37 6.01 -5.15
CA ASN A 201 -12.21 6.90 -4.00
C ASN A 201 -13.57 7.14 -3.35
N ASN A 202 -13.65 6.96 -2.04
CA ASN A 202 -14.91 7.03 -1.32
C ASN A 202 -15.09 8.40 -0.68
N LYS A 203 -16.14 9.12 -1.09
CA LYS A 203 -16.66 10.29 -0.38
C LYS A 203 -15.56 11.28 -0.01
N LEU A 204 -15.42 11.59 1.29
CA LEU A 204 -14.46 12.53 1.81
C LEU A 204 -13.20 11.84 2.35
N ASP A 205 -12.83 10.68 1.81
CA ASP A 205 -11.56 10.01 2.11
C ASP A 205 -10.37 10.97 1.88
N PRO A 206 -9.56 11.29 2.89
CA PRO A 206 -8.43 12.21 2.76
C PRO A 206 -7.19 11.57 2.12
N ILE A 207 -7.13 10.24 1.94
CA ILE A 207 -5.92 9.56 1.44
C ILE A 207 -5.65 9.83 -0.05
N PRO A 208 -6.65 9.83 -0.94
CA PRO A 208 -6.43 10.14 -2.34
C PRO A 208 -5.89 11.54 -2.62
N ILE A 209 -6.02 12.49 -1.68
CA ILE A 209 -5.52 13.86 -1.88
C ILE A 209 -4.12 14.07 -1.30
N VAL A 210 -3.41 13.02 -0.89
CA VAL A 210 -2.05 13.12 -0.32
C VAL A 210 -1.06 12.17 -0.99
N PRO A 211 0.23 12.53 -1.06
CA PRO A 211 0.79 13.84 -0.74
C PRO A 211 0.24 14.96 -1.66
N PRO A 212 0.25 16.24 -1.25
CA PRO A 212 -0.35 17.33 -2.02
C PRO A 212 0.36 17.61 -3.36
N THR A 213 -0.40 18.12 -4.34
CA THR A 213 0.12 18.43 -5.69
C THR A 213 1.19 19.55 -5.68
N GLU A 214 1.16 20.40 -4.67
CA GLU A 214 2.13 21.48 -4.43
C GLU A 214 3.55 20.95 -4.19
N TYR A 215 3.68 19.68 -3.79
CA TYR A 215 4.96 18.99 -3.64
C TYR A 215 5.35 18.16 -4.88
N GLY A 216 4.65 18.36 -6.01
CA GLY A 216 4.96 17.74 -7.29
C GLY A 216 4.35 16.35 -7.50
N TYR A 217 3.43 15.92 -6.64
CA TYR A 217 2.74 14.64 -6.74
C TYR A 217 1.49 14.73 -7.61
N TYR A 218 1.25 13.73 -8.45
CA TYR A 218 0.08 13.66 -9.33
C TYR A 218 -0.43 12.23 -9.43
N HIS A 219 -1.75 12.07 -9.46
CA HIS A 219 -2.38 10.80 -9.79
C HIS A 219 -2.32 10.49 -11.28
N PRO A 220 -2.26 9.20 -11.67
CA PRO A 220 -2.72 8.80 -13.00
C PRO A 220 -4.24 9.00 -13.15
N SER A 221 -4.70 9.00 -14.39
CA SER A 221 -6.12 9.02 -14.73
C SER A 221 -6.87 7.78 -14.21
N GLY A 222 -8.18 7.73 -14.45
CA GLY A 222 -9.00 6.54 -14.15
C GLY A 222 -9.68 6.55 -12.79
N GLU A 223 -9.94 7.73 -12.23
CA GLU A 223 -10.72 7.86 -11.01
C GLU A 223 -12.22 7.61 -11.24
N ILE A 224 -12.78 6.82 -10.34
CA ILE A 224 -14.21 6.70 -10.08
C ILE A 224 -14.43 7.13 -8.64
N HIS A 225 -15.12 8.25 -8.47
CA HIS A 225 -15.40 8.81 -7.16
C HIS A 225 -16.81 8.40 -6.71
N ILE A 226 -16.94 7.94 -5.47
CA ILE A 226 -18.22 7.64 -4.84
C ILE A 226 -18.66 8.90 -4.10
N LEU A 227 -19.72 9.55 -4.56
CA LEU A 227 -20.22 10.77 -3.94
C LEU A 227 -20.92 10.48 -2.61
N GLU A 228 -21.16 11.53 -1.82
CA GLU A 228 -21.97 11.48 -0.60
C GLU A 228 -23.37 10.88 -0.82
N THR A 229 -23.92 11.02 -2.04
CA THR A 229 -25.20 10.41 -2.45
C THR A 229 -25.13 8.89 -2.63
N GLY A 230 -23.92 8.32 -2.71
CA GLY A 230 -23.66 6.93 -3.07
C GLY A 230 -23.48 6.69 -4.57
N ASP A 231 -23.64 7.73 -5.41
CA ASP A 231 -23.43 7.62 -6.85
C ASP A 231 -21.93 7.50 -7.19
N TRP A 232 -21.61 6.57 -8.09
CA TRP A 232 -20.25 6.42 -8.62
C TRP A 232 -20.12 7.26 -9.89
N VAL A 233 -19.11 8.13 -9.94
CA VAL A 233 -18.90 9.03 -11.07
C VAL A 233 -17.48 8.89 -11.62
N PRO A 234 -17.29 8.62 -12.92
CA PRO A 234 -15.98 8.72 -13.54
C PRO A 234 -15.60 10.21 -13.67
N THR A 235 -14.36 10.54 -13.32
CA THR A 235 -13.92 11.93 -13.16
C THR A 235 -12.73 12.27 -14.05
N GLY A 236 -12.38 13.56 -14.10
CA GLY A 236 -11.11 14.00 -14.67
C GLY A 236 -9.93 13.77 -13.72
N GLN A 237 -8.73 13.57 -14.28
CA GLN A 237 -7.49 13.49 -13.53
C GLN A 237 -7.28 14.77 -12.71
N GLU A 238 -7.22 14.66 -11.38
CA GLU A 238 -7.01 15.79 -10.47
C GLU A 238 -8.01 16.95 -10.73
N SER A 239 -9.26 16.63 -11.09
CA SER A 239 -10.27 17.67 -11.29
C SER A 239 -10.59 18.39 -9.98
N ASN A 240 -10.63 19.73 -10.02
CA ASN A 240 -11.02 20.57 -8.89
C ASN A 240 -12.54 20.73 -8.77
N ASP A 241 -13.33 20.03 -9.59
CA ASP A 241 -14.77 19.95 -9.37
C ASP A 241 -15.09 18.96 -8.24
N GLY A 242 -16.20 19.20 -7.53
CA GLY A 242 -16.64 18.33 -6.43
C GLY A 242 -17.07 16.92 -6.84
N THR A 243 -16.86 16.52 -8.11
CA THR A 243 -17.09 15.14 -8.55
C THR A 243 -15.84 14.27 -8.46
N CYS A 244 -14.67 14.87 -8.23
CA CYS A 244 -13.39 14.21 -8.04
C CYS A 244 -12.89 14.39 -6.60
N SER A 245 -12.11 13.45 -6.07
CA SER A 245 -11.54 13.54 -4.71
C SER A 245 -10.76 14.84 -4.49
N ALA A 246 -9.97 15.27 -5.49
CA ALA A 246 -9.20 16.51 -5.43
C ALA A 246 -10.05 17.79 -5.30
N GLY A 247 -11.29 17.79 -5.79
CA GLY A 247 -12.22 18.91 -5.62
C GLY A 247 -13.23 18.71 -4.48
N ALA A 248 -13.49 17.47 -4.06
CA ALA A 248 -14.41 17.14 -2.97
C ALA A 248 -13.77 17.29 -1.59
N VAL A 249 -12.46 17.03 -1.46
CA VAL A 249 -11.71 17.12 -0.20
C VAL A 249 -10.70 18.27 -0.28
N GLU A 250 -10.98 19.36 0.44
CA GLU A 250 -10.17 20.59 0.36
C GLU A 250 -8.73 20.39 0.86
N HIS A 251 -8.57 19.65 1.96
CA HIS A 251 -7.29 19.31 2.55
C HIS A 251 -7.43 18.09 3.47
N MET A 252 -6.32 17.45 3.85
CA MET A 252 -6.33 16.21 4.65
C MET A 252 -7.23 16.31 5.91
N PHE A 253 -7.18 17.43 6.63
CA PHE A 253 -7.98 17.64 7.86
C PHE A 253 -9.47 17.95 7.63
N ALA A 254 -9.90 18.15 6.38
CA ALA A 254 -11.30 18.35 6.02
C ALA A 254 -11.97 17.03 5.61
N GLY A 255 -11.19 15.98 5.36
CA GLY A 255 -11.71 14.65 5.05
C GLY A 255 -12.16 13.87 6.29
N ALA A 256 -12.86 12.77 6.04
CA ALA A 256 -13.28 11.81 7.06
C ALA A 256 -12.50 10.51 6.90
N ILE A 257 -11.59 10.22 7.84
CA ILE A 257 -10.79 8.98 7.80
C ILE A 257 -11.65 7.71 7.86
N THR A 258 -12.89 7.81 8.37
CA THR A 258 -13.85 6.71 8.35
C THR A 258 -14.28 6.34 6.93
N ASP A 259 -14.33 7.30 6.01
CA ASP A 259 -14.68 7.02 4.61
C ASP A 259 -13.55 6.27 3.89
N HIS A 260 -12.32 6.35 4.37
CA HIS A 260 -11.18 5.63 3.80
C HIS A 260 -11.43 4.12 3.79
N SER A 261 -11.93 3.57 4.90
CA SER A 261 -12.17 2.12 5.04
C SER A 261 -13.32 1.60 4.17
N GLY A 262 -14.15 2.50 3.65
CA GLY A 262 -15.35 2.20 2.88
C GLY A 262 -16.64 2.65 3.58
N PRO A 263 -17.81 2.10 3.20
CA PRO A 263 -17.96 0.93 2.33
C PRO A 263 -17.73 1.24 0.85
N TYR A 264 -17.04 0.33 0.16
CA TYR A 264 -16.93 0.27 -1.29
C TYR A 264 -17.93 -0.76 -1.82
N ASP A 265 -19.07 -0.28 -2.34
CA ASP A 265 -20.21 -1.13 -2.73
C ASP A 265 -20.74 -2.02 -1.57
N GLY A 266 -20.57 -1.60 -0.32
CA GLY A 266 -20.95 -2.38 0.86
C GLY A 266 -19.85 -3.26 1.45
N VAL A 267 -18.65 -3.30 0.85
CA VAL A 267 -17.47 -3.96 1.45
C VAL A 267 -16.69 -2.93 2.25
N VAL A 268 -16.40 -3.24 3.51
CA VAL A 268 -15.48 -2.46 4.34
C VAL A 268 -14.17 -3.24 4.42
N PHE A 269 -13.05 -2.56 4.15
CA PHE A 269 -11.76 -3.24 4.05
C PHE A 269 -11.26 -3.76 5.41
N GLY A 270 -10.82 -5.01 5.42
CA GLY A 270 -10.26 -5.67 6.61
C GLY A 270 -10.34 -7.19 6.51
N CYS A 271 -9.72 -7.89 7.47
CA CYS A 271 -9.84 -9.34 7.58
C CYS A 271 -10.75 -9.73 8.76
N GLY A 272 -11.90 -10.34 8.47
CA GLY A 272 -12.90 -10.73 9.47
C GLY A 272 -14.33 -10.36 9.04
N PRO A 273 -15.36 -10.77 9.80
CA PRO A 273 -16.74 -10.36 9.52
C PRO A 273 -16.83 -8.83 9.56
N SER A 274 -17.18 -8.23 8.43
CA SER A 274 -17.29 -6.78 8.29
C SER A 274 -18.59 -6.28 8.90
N THR A 275 -18.58 -5.91 10.18
CA THR A 275 -19.61 -5.04 10.74
C THR A 275 -19.02 -3.67 11.08
N LEU A 276 -19.79 -2.60 10.88
CA LEU A 276 -19.43 -1.25 11.34
C LEU A 276 -19.13 -1.21 12.86
N ALA A 277 -19.68 -2.17 13.63
CA ALA A 277 -19.50 -2.27 15.06
C ALA A 277 -18.10 -2.78 15.45
N ASP A 278 -17.51 -3.67 14.65
CA ASP A 278 -16.17 -4.22 14.92
C ASP A 278 -15.05 -3.19 14.70
N ILE A 279 -15.27 -2.21 13.81
CA ILE A 279 -14.30 -1.15 13.47
C ILE A 279 -14.32 0.01 14.48
N LEU A 280 -15.45 0.23 15.15
CA LEU A 280 -15.60 1.26 16.19
C LEU A 280 -15.19 0.77 17.58
N SER A 281 -14.84 -0.50 17.72
CA SER A 281 -14.34 -1.04 18.98
C SER A 281 -12.87 -0.62 19.15
N PRO A 282 -12.46 -0.07 20.31
CA PRO A 282 -11.04 0.16 20.56
C PRO A 282 -10.30 -1.17 20.43
N ALA A 283 -9.18 -1.17 19.70
CA ALA A 283 -8.35 -2.35 19.51
C ALA A 283 -8.08 -3.02 20.86
N ASP A 284 -8.40 -4.31 20.97
CA ASP A 284 -8.08 -5.13 22.14
C ASP A 284 -6.57 -5.00 22.42
N SER A 285 -6.24 -4.36 23.54
CA SER A 285 -4.87 -4.26 24.04
C SER A 285 -4.38 -5.57 24.66
N ASP A 286 -4.99 -6.71 24.34
CA ASP A 286 -4.74 -7.98 25.03
C ASP A 286 -4.00 -8.98 24.14
N SER A 287 -2.73 -8.67 23.89
CA SER A 287 -1.72 -9.67 23.58
C SER A 287 -0.52 -9.50 24.50
N THR A 288 -0.76 -9.52 25.81
CA THR A 288 0.28 -9.80 26.80
C THR A 288 0.26 -11.31 27.11
N PRO A 289 1.33 -12.06 26.83
CA PRO A 289 1.46 -13.41 27.36
C PRO A 289 1.50 -13.32 28.90
N GLN A 290 0.51 -13.89 29.57
CA GLN A 290 0.52 -14.07 31.02
C GLN A 290 1.67 -15.01 31.40
N GLY A 291 2.80 -14.41 31.78
CA GLY A 291 3.86 -15.06 32.53
C GLY A 291 4.04 -14.31 33.84
N GLU A 292 3.63 -14.92 34.95
CA GLU A 292 3.87 -14.41 36.31
C GLU A 292 5.39 -14.19 36.51
N ILE A 293 5.80 -12.93 36.66
CA ILE A 293 7.11 -12.58 37.22
C ILE A 293 6.89 -11.87 38.56
N ASN A 294 7.23 -12.60 39.63
CA ASN A 294 7.29 -12.07 40.99
C ASN A 294 8.26 -10.88 41.05
N ALA A 295 7.79 -9.78 41.62
CA ALA A 295 8.57 -8.58 41.83
C ALA A 295 9.69 -8.80 42.86
N SER A 296 10.95 -8.73 42.40
CA SER A 296 12.09 -8.38 43.22
C SER A 296 12.85 -7.24 42.53
N THR A 297 12.89 -6.08 43.19
CA THR A 297 13.55 -4.84 42.76
C THR A 297 15.04 -5.03 42.46
N PRO A 298 15.58 -4.56 41.31
CA PRO A 298 17.02 -4.42 41.12
C PRO A 298 17.53 -3.05 41.58
N GLU A 299 18.65 -3.06 42.28
CA GLU A 299 19.41 -1.89 42.73
C GLU A 299 20.01 -1.10 41.55
N VAL A 300 19.98 0.23 41.68
CA VAL A 300 20.59 1.19 40.74
C VAL A 300 22.10 1.29 41.00
N PRO A 301 22.98 1.03 40.02
CA PRO A 301 24.42 1.26 40.20
C PRO A 301 24.73 2.77 40.18
N LYS A 302 25.43 3.23 41.22
CA LYS A 302 25.93 4.61 41.34
C LYS A 302 26.99 4.92 40.28
N LEU A 303 26.81 6.05 39.60
CA LEU A 303 27.80 6.73 38.78
C LEU A 303 29.00 7.14 39.65
N VAL A 304 30.22 6.83 39.19
CA VAL A 304 31.48 7.26 39.83
C VAL A 304 31.94 8.55 39.13
N GLU A 305 31.95 9.65 39.87
CA GLU A 305 32.62 10.90 39.51
C GLU A 305 34.14 10.70 39.43
N GLN A 306 34.74 11.19 38.35
CA GLN A 306 36.18 11.44 38.27
C GLN A 306 36.45 12.89 38.67
N ASP A 307 37.36 13.10 39.60
CA ASP A 307 37.91 14.41 39.96
C ASP A 307 39.43 14.48 39.61
N PRO A 308 39.98 15.65 39.27
CA PRO A 308 41.20 15.79 38.47
C PRO A 308 42.48 16.03 39.29
N ALA A 309 43.60 15.99 38.56
CA ALA A 309 44.95 16.44 38.91
C ALA A 309 45.86 15.48 39.72
N GLY A 310 47.03 15.20 39.15
CA GLY A 310 48.15 14.54 39.84
C GLY A 310 49.18 13.92 38.90
N SER A 311 50.05 14.75 38.30
CA SER A 311 51.21 14.28 37.54
C SER A 311 52.28 13.70 38.47
N SER A 312 53.02 12.67 38.05
CA SER A 312 54.48 12.63 38.24
C SER A 312 55.18 11.51 37.45
N HIS A 313 56.10 11.97 36.60
CA HIS A 313 57.48 11.51 36.38
C HIS A 313 57.77 10.14 35.71
N ILE A 314 58.23 10.14 34.44
CA ILE A 314 59.64 10.15 33.98
C ILE A 314 60.40 8.83 34.31
N PHE A 315 60.74 8.04 33.27
CA PHE A 315 62.13 7.88 32.82
C PHE A 315 62.23 7.22 31.43
N SER A 316 63.12 7.81 30.63
CA SER A 316 63.60 7.40 29.31
C SER A 316 64.77 6.44 29.45
N THR A 317 64.94 5.50 28.52
CA THR A 317 66.21 5.27 27.78
C THR A 317 65.95 4.41 26.54
N LYS A 318 66.41 4.92 25.39
CA LYS A 318 66.79 4.15 24.19
C LYS A 318 68.21 3.63 24.39
N ASP A 319 68.52 2.50 23.76
CA ASP A 319 69.79 2.16 23.06
C ASP A 319 69.46 0.95 22.14
N SER A 320 69.52 1.07 20.80
CA SER A 320 70.58 0.64 19.87
C SER A 320 71.09 -0.80 20.13
N GLU A 321 71.14 -1.71 19.16
CA GLU A 321 71.94 -1.65 17.92
C GLU A 321 71.35 -2.46 16.74
N LEU A 322 71.85 -2.07 15.55
CA LEU A 322 71.70 -2.57 14.16
C LEU A 322 70.55 -2.01 13.31
#